data_AF-A0A399SUN8-F1
#
_entry.id   AF-A0A399SUN8-F1
#
_cell.length_a   1.000
_cell.length_b   1.000
_cell.length_c   1.000
_cell.angle_alpha   90.00
_cell.angle_beta   90.00
_cell.angle_gamma   90.00
#
_symmetry.space_group_name_H-M   'P 1'
#
loop_
_entity.id
_entity.type
_entity.pdbx_description
1 polymer ?
#
loop_
_entity_poly.entity_id
_entity_poly.type
_entity_poly.pdbx_seq_one_letter_code
_entity_poly.pdbx_strand_id
1 'polypeptide(L)'
;MFAQDIEFQKKSLECDFENVIHFSIDESIIADFNGDGINDTAVFRKENKTSGIIIKHGQTEETVSLGFGKDFAHLTDFNWVDFWGLVKDSTTYEMVFNETDILGDTIISLKNPSIVVRKEEAGGGVITLKNGIYIWIHQSD
;
A
#
# COMPACT_ATOMS: atom_id res chain seq x y z
N MET A 1 32.29 -0.25 12.90
CA MET A 1 31.83 0.36 11.64
C MET A 1 30.77 -0.57 11.06
N PHE A 2 29.55 -0.56 11.63
CA PHE A 2 28.43 -1.45 11.25
C PHE A 2 27.05 -0.88 11.65
N ALA A 3 26.99 0.14 12.52
CA ALA A 3 25.72 0.74 12.92
C ALA A 3 25.15 1.73 11.87
N GLN A 4 26.03 2.35 11.09
CA GLN A 4 25.65 3.44 10.16
C GLN A 4 24.91 2.92 8.92
N ASP A 5 25.22 1.70 8.47
CA ASP A 5 24.60 1.08 7.29
C ASP A 5 23.18 0.57 7.58
N ILE A 6 22.95 0.03 8.79
CA ILE A 6 21.62 -0.43 9.23
C ILE A 6 20.69 0.76 9.44
N GLU A 7 21.20 1.86 10.03
CA GLU A 7 20.41 3.08 10.23
C GLU A 7 20.13 3.80 8.90
N PHE A 8 21.04 3.73 7.93
CA PHE A 8 20.83 4.27 6.58
C PHE A 8 19.84 3.42 5.76
N GLN A 9 19.91 2.08 5.80
CA GLN A 9 18.92 1.21 5.15
C GLN A 9 17.53 1.37 5.78
N LYS A 10 17.45 1.45 7.11
CA LYS A 10 16.19 1.69 7.81
C LYS A 10 15.60 3.07 7.49
N LYS A 11 16.45 4.10 7.40
CA LYS A 11 16.07 5.46 7.00
C LYS A 11 15.71 5.56 5.52
N SER A 12 16.29 4.73 4.65
CA SER A 12 15.98 4.66 3.22
C SER A 12 14.63 3.99 2.94
N LEU A 13 14.17 3.08 3.80
CA LEU A 13 12.85 2.46 3.71
C LEU A 13 11.74 3.34 4.35
N GLU A 14 12.11 4.19 5.31
CA GLU A 14 11.21 5.13 6.00
C GLU A 14 10.99 6.48 5.24
N CYS A 15 11.67 6.75 4.11
CA CYS A 15 11.80 8.11 3.55
C CYS A 15 10.73 8.59 2.54
N ASP A 16 9.60 7.89 2.35
CA ASP A 16 8.54 8.39 1.42
C ASP A 16 7.30 8.95 2.11
N PHE A 17 7.14 8.68 3.41
CA PHE A 17 5.95 9.05 4.18
C PHE A 17 6.35 9.60 5.54
N GLU A 18 5.82 10.77 5.91
CA GLU A 18 6.03 11.33 7.25
C GLU A 18 5.18 10.60 8.30
N ASN A 19 4.04 10.02 7.89
CA ASN A 19 3.06 9.41 8.77
C ASN A 19 2.68 7.98 8.33
N VAL A 20 3.66 7.07 8.41
CA VAL A 20 3.48 5.64 8.17
C VAL A 20 3.56 4.81 9.46
N ILE A 21 2.70 3.81 9.58
CA ILE A 21 2.73 2.82 10.66
C ILE A 21 2.88 1.44 10.04
N HIS A 22 3.95 0.73 10.39
CA HIS A 22 4.22 -0.63 9.94
C HIS A 22 3.51 -1.67 10.83
N PHE A 23 3.02 -2.73 10.22
CA PHE A 23 2.31 -3.84 10.86
C PHE A 23 2.94 -5.18 10.42
N SER A 24 2.87 -6.18 11.30
CA SER A 24 3.18 -7.55 10.91
C SER A 24 2.13 -8.06 9.92
N ILE A 25 2.51 -8.97 9.01
CA ILE A 25 1.64 -9.42 7.91
C ILE A 25 0.38 -10.18 8.37
N ASP A 26 0.37 -10.65 9.62
CA ASP A 26 -0.74 -11.31 10.29
C ASP A 26 -1.68 -10.34 11.05
N GLU A 27 -1.26 -9.08 11.21
CA GLU A 27 -2.03 -8.03 11.86
C GLU A 27 -2.98 -7.33 10.87
N SER A 28 -4.14 -6.95 11.39
CA SER A 28 -5.11 -6.13 10.66
C SER A 28 -4.81 -4.64 10.83
N ILE A 29 -4.98 -3.86 9.77
CA ILE A 29 -4.95 -2.41 9.84
C ILE A 29 -6.37 -1.88 10.03
N ILE A 30 -6.54 -0.99 11.01
CA ILE A 30 -7.82 -0.36 11.34
C ILE A 30 -7.73 1.15 11.07
N ALA A 31 -8.49 1.64 10.10
CA ALA A 31 -8.58 3.06 9.74
C ALA A 31 -9.82 3.32 8.87
N ASP A 32 -10.24 4.58 8.77
CA ASP A 32 -11.33 5.01 7.88
C ASP A 32 -10.81 5.15 6.43
N PHE A 33 -10.77 4.05 5.65
CA PHE A 33 -10.22 4.06 4.29
C PHE A 33 -11.18 4.67 3.28
N ASN A 34 -12.48 4.62 3.54
CA ASN A 34 -13.50 5.14 2.63
C ASN A 34 -13.94 6.60 2.93
N GLY A 35 -13.58 7.14 4.08
CA GLY A 35 -13.85 8.51 4.50
C GLY A 35 -15.25 8.72 5.06
N ASP A 36 -15.92 7.68 5.55
CA ASP A 36 -17.27 7.74 6.12
C ASP A 36 -17.28 8.08 7.63
N GLY A 37 -16.10 8.19 8.25
CA GLY A 37 -15.90 8.49 9.67
C GLY A 37 -15.97 7.27 10.59
N ILE A 38 -16.19 6.07 10.06
CA ILE A 38 -16.18 4.80 10.78
C ILE A 38 -14.94 4.01 10.36
N ASN A 39 -14.27 3.38 11.33
CA ASN A 39 -13.09 2.59 11.03
C ASN A 39 -13.44 1.33 10.24
N ASP A 40 -12.70 1.13 9.16
CA ASP A 40 -12.67 -0.07 8.36
C ASP A 40 -11.61 -1.05 8.88
N THR A 41 -11.62 -2.27 8.37
CA THR A 41 -10.60 -3.29 8.65
C THR A 41 -9.96 -3.78 7.35
N ALA A 42 -8.64 -3.71 7.25
CA ALA A 42 -7.87 -4.32 6.18
C ALA A 42 -7.04 -5.50 6.72
N VAL A 43 -7.07 -6.62 6.01
CA VAL A 43 -6.35 -7.84 6.40
C VAL A 43 -5.59 -8.37 5.21
N PHE A 44 -4.30 -8.62 5.41
CA PHE A 44 -3.48 -9.35 4.46
C PHE A 44 -3.68 -10.87 4.64
N ARG A 45 -3.86 -11.60 3.54
CA ARG A 45 -4.01 -13.06 3.57
C ARG A 45 -3.17 -13.72 2.49
N LYS A 46 -2.46 -14.79 2.88
CA LYS A 46 -1.81 -15.73 1.97
C LYS A 46 -2.67 -16.99 1.86
N GLU A 47 -3.06 -17.36 0.64
CA GLU A 47 -3.88 -18.54 0.33
C GLU A 47 -3.19 -19.42 -0.71
N ASN A 48 -2.70 -20.59 -0.30
CA ASN A 48 -2.01 -21.55 -1.18
C ASN A 48 -0.89 -20.90 -2.01
N LYS A 49 -1.16 -20.61 -3.29
CA LYS A 49 -0.22 -20.03 -4.27
C LYS A 49 -0.45 -18.54 -4.54
N THR A 50 -1.45 -17.93 -3.93
CA THR A 50 -1.83 -16.53 -4.13
C THR A 50 -1.97 -15.82 -2.79
N SER A 51 -2.10 -14.51 -2.83
CA SER A 51 -2.35 -13.67 -1.67
C SER A 51 -3.11 -12.43 -2.08
N GLY A 52 -3.64 -11.74 -1.09
CA GLY A 52 -4.45 -10.56 -1.31
C GLY A 52 -4.73 -9.81 -0.03
N ILE A 53 -5.44 -8.70 -0.23
CA ILE A 53 -5.88 -7.82 0.84
C ILE A 53 -7.40 -7.83 0.80
N ILE A 54 -8.01 -8.03 1.97
CA ILE A 54 -9.44 -7.92 2.17
C ILE A 54 -9.69 -6.65 2.99
N ILE A 55 -10.46 -5.73 2.43
CA ILE A 55 -10.88 -4.50 3.12
C ILE A 55 -12.37 -4.60 3.37
N LYS A 56 -12.78 -4.45 4.63
CA LYS A 56 -14.17 -4.47 5.05
C LYS A 56 -14.55 -3.11 5.61
N HIS A 57 -15.53 -2.46 4.99
CA HIS A 57 -16.00 -1.14 5.42
C HIS A 57 -16.82 -1.23 6.70
N GLY A 58 -16.51 -0.40 7.68
CA GLY A 58 -17.08 -0.49 9.03
C GLY A 58 -18.55 -0.10 9.10
N GLN A 59 -18.99 0.86 8.26
CA GLN A 59 -20.38 1.31 8.25
C GLN A 59 -21.31 0.35 7.49
N THR A 60 -20.89 -0.12 6.31
CA THR A 60 -21.74 -0.85 5.37
C THR A 60 -21.54 -2.37 5.43
N GLU A 61 -20.45 -2.84 6.06
CA GLU A 61 -19.98 -4.22 6.03
C GLU A 61 -19.59 -4.70 4.61
N GLU A 62 -19.54 -3.79 3.63
CA GLU A 62 -19.08 -4.08 2.28
C GLU A 62 -17.64 -4.60 2.31
N THR A 63 -17.34 -5.60 1.49
CA THR A 63 -16.01 -6.22 1.43
C THR A 63 -15.43 -6.09 0.03
N VAL A 64 -14.23 -5.54 -0.04
CA VAL A 64 -13.41 -5.48 -1.26
C VAL A 64 -12.25 -6.45 -1.12
N SER A 65 -12.03 -7.27 -2.14
CA SER A 65 -10.88 -8.19 -2.22
C SER A 65 -9.98 -7.79 -3.38
N LEU A 66 -8.71 -7.55 -3.08
CA LEU A 66 -7.65 -7.19 -4.03
C LEU A 66 -6.66 -8.35 -4.15
N GLY A 67 -6.29 -8.76 -5.35
CA GLY A 67 -5.43 -9.92 -5.59
C GLY A 67 -6.21 -11.24 -5.57
N PHE A 68 -5.69 -12.27 -4.88
CA PHE A 68 -6.25 -13.62 -4.86
C PHE A 68 -6.40 -14.26 -6.26
N GLY A 69 -5.46 -13.95 -7.16
CA GLY A 69 -5.45 -14.40 -8.55
C GLY A 69 -6.35 -13.59 -9.47
N LYS A 70 -7.03 -12.55 -8.97
CA LYS A 70 -7.82 -11.61 -9.77
C LYS A 70 -6.98 -10.38 -10.07
N ASP A 71 -7.10 -9.88 -11.30
CA ASP A 71 -6.41 -8.66 -11.72
C ASP A 71 -6.86 -7.45 -10.89
N PHE A 72 -5.90 -6.75 -10.32
CA PHE A 72 -6.04 -5.47 -9.65
C PHE A 72 -4.83 -4.62 -10.03
N ALA A 73 -5.02 -3.69 -10.98
CA ALA A 73 -3.95 -2.84 -11.49
C ALA A 73 -2.71 -3.63 -11.95
N HIS A 74 -2.93 -4.69 -12.75
CA HIS A 74 -1.90 -5.62 -13.23
C HIS A 74 -1.25 -6.51 -12.15
N LEU A 75 -1.66 -6.37 -10.88
CA LEU A 75 -1.29 -7.24 -9.79
C LEU A 75 -2.35 -8.33 -9.62
N THR A 76 -1.94 -9.59 -9.61
CA THR A 76 -2.85 -10.71 -9.33
C THR A 76 -2.63 -11.30 -7.94
N ASP A 77 -1.48 -11.03 -7.31
CA ASP A 77 -1.18 -11.41 -5.94
C ASP A 77 -0.17 -10.45 -5.29
N PHE A 78 0.03 -10.63 -3.99
CA PHE A 78 0.93 -9.84 -3.16
C PHE A 78 1.98 -10.72 -2.46
N ASN A 79 2.35 -11.88 -3.04
CA ASN A 79 3.24 -12.84 -2.37
C ASN A 79 4.65 -12.26 -2.16
N TRP A 80 5.00 -11.27 -2.98
CA TRP A 80 6.24 -10.53 -2.94
C TRP A 80 6.32 -9.58 -1.73
N VAL A 81 5.19 -9.17 -1.13
CA VAL A 81 5.15 -8.17 -0.06
C VAL A 81 5.82 -8.67 1.22
N ASP A 82 6.73 -7.86 1.77
CA ASP A 82 7.33 -8.00 3.10
C ASP A 82 7.07 -6.78 4.02
N PHE A 83 6.61 -5.65 3.47
CA PHE A 83 6.19 -4.46 4.20
C PHE A 83 4.70 -4.22 4.05
N TRP A 84 4.00 -4.10 5.17
CA TRP A 84 2.55 -3.87 5.25
C TRP A 84 2.28 -2.70 6.20
N GLY A 85 1.66 -1.62 5.71
CA GLY A 85 1.56 -0.40 6.50
C GLY A 85 0.34 0.48 6.22
N LEU A 86 0.06 1.35 7.21
CA LEU A 86 -0.96 2.39 7.16
C LEU A 86 -0.27 3.74 6.87
N VAL A 87 -0.72 4.42 5.82
CA VAL A 87 -0.29 5.78 5.46
C VAL A 87 -1.39 6.76 5.87
N LYS A 88 -1.01 7.82 6.59
CA LYS A 88 -1.91 8.93 6.99
C LYS A 88 -1.54 10.27 6.37
N ASP A 89 -0.49 10.31 5.56
CA ASP A 89 -0.08 11.48 4.80
C ASP A 89 -1.19 11.92 3.83
N SER A 90 -1.31 13.24 3.62
CA SER A 90 -2.28 13.81 2.69
C SER A 90 -1.85 13.74 1.23
N THR A 91 -0.60 13.31 0.97
CA THR A 91 0.00 13.23 -0.34
C THR A 91 0.93 12.04 -0.46
N THR A 92 1.05 11.51 -1.67
CA THR A 92 2.07 10.54 -2.10
C THR A 92 2.56 10.96 -3.48
N TYR A 93 3.49 10.22 -4.05
CA TYR A 93 3.87 10.35 -5.45
C TYR A 93 3.54 9.07 -6.24
N GLU A 94 3.36 9.23 -7.55
CA GLU A 94 3.21 8.14 -8.53
C GLU A 94 4.38 8.22 -9.51
N MET A 95 5.08 7.11 -9.73
CA MET A 95 6.14 7.02 -10.74
C MET A 95 5.50 6.78 -12.11
N VAL A 96 5.81 7.66 -13.08
CA VAL A 96 5.26 7.59 -14.44
C VAL A 96 6.33 7.09 -15.40
N PHE A 97 6.01 6.04 -16.16
CA PHE A 97 6.90 5.45 -17.16
C PHE A 97 6.47 5.80 -18.59
N ASN A 98 7.46 5.98 -19.45
CA ASN A 98 7.39 5.81 -20.90
C ASN A 98 7.96 4.40 -21.24
N GLU A 99 7.73 3.90 -22.46
CA GLU A 99 8.16 2.60 -23.00
C GLU A 99 9.62 2.19 -22.68
N THR A 100 10.50 3.14 -22.32
CA THR A 100 11.90 2.87 -21.95
C THR A 100 12.46 3.72 -20.80
N ASP A 101 11.75 4.72 -20.28
CA ASP A 101 12.30 5.72 -19.33
C ASP A 101 11.30 6.15 -18.26
N ILE A 102 11.79 6.44 -17.04
CA ILE A 102 11.03 7.14 -16.00
C ILE A 102 10.84 8.60 -16.46
N LEU A 103 9.59 9.01 -16.69
CA LEU A 103 9.24 10.37 -17.10
C LEU A 103 9.29 11.36 -15.93
N GLY A 104 9.16 10.87 -14.70
CA GLY A 104 9.17 11.65 -13.46
C GLY A 104 8.15 11.12 -12.46
N ASP A 105 7.95 11.88 -11.39
CA ASP A 105 6.96 11.62 -10.36
C ASP A 105 5.81 12.65 -10.42
N THR A 106 4.58 12.20 -10.19
CA THR A 106 3.42 13.08 -10.02
C THR A 106 2.95 13.02 -8.58
N ILE A 107 2.77 14.18 -7.93
CA ILE A 107 2.21 14.25 -6.58
C ILE A 107 0.70 13.94 -6.64
N ILE A 108 0.27 12.95 -5.88
CA ILE A 108 -1.12 12.52 -5.74
C ILE A 108 -1.62 12.89 -4.35
N SER A 109 -2.77 13.56 -4.28
CA SER A 109 -3.44 13.81 -2.99
C SER A 109 -4.19 12.58 -2.51
N LEU A 110 -3.92 12.20 -1.26
CA LEU A 110 -4.62 11.15 -0.52
C LEU A 110 -5.68 11.81 0.36
N LYS A 111 -6.95 11.53 0.08
CA LYS A 111 -8.08 12.09 0.85
C LYS A 111 -8.34 11.35 2.15
N ASN A 112 -8.03 10.06 2.15
CA ASN A 112 -8.28 9.14 3.23
C ASN A 112 -6.97 8.43 3.59
N PRO A 113 -6.86 7.88 4.82
CA PRO A 113 -5.85 6.88 5.14
C PRO A 113 -5.73 5.82 4.03
N SER A 114 -4.51 5.38 3.79
CA SER A 114 -4.17 4.50 2.68
C SER A 114 -3.32 3.32 3.16
N ILE A 115 -3.21 2.31 2.32
CA ILE A 115 -2.45 1.10 2.62
C ILE A 115 -1.19 1.11 1.77
N VAL A 116 -0.03 0.93 2.36
CA VAL A 116 1.22 0.76 1.62
C VAL A 116 1.66 -0.70 1.68
N VAL A 117 2.05 -1.25 0.53
CA VAL A 117 2.68 -2.55 0.42
C VAL A 117 3.98 -2.44 -0.35
N ARG A 118 5.05 -3.03 0.19
CA ARG A 118 6.37 -3.01 -0.44
C ARG A 118 7.11 -4.34 -0.25
N LYS A 119 8.15 -4.51 -1.06
CA LYS A 119 9.21 -5.47 -0.88
C LYS A 119 10.54 -4.73 -0.90
N GLU A 120 11.41 -5.02 0.06
CA GLU A 120 12.78 -4.50 0.04
C GLU A 120 13.44 -4.84 -1.32
N GLU A 121 14.01 -3.84 -1.99
CA GLU A 121 14.67 -3.93 -3.32
C GLU A 121 13.78 -4.23 -4.54
N ALA A 122 12.48 -4.54 -4.38
CA ALA A 122 11.57 -4.80 -5.51
C ALA A 122 10.39 -3.83 -5.58
N GLY A 123 10.46 -2.76 -4.81
CA GLY A 123 9.50 -1.68 -4.90
C GLY A 123 8.17 -1.92 -4.19
N GLY A 124 7.15 -1.16 -4.60
CA GLY A 124 5.80 -1.27 -4.08
C GLY A 124 4.91 -0.09 -4.47
N GLY A 125 3.89 0.14 -3.66
CA GLY A 125 2.91 1.17 -3.94
C GLY A 125 1.86 1.34 -2.86
N VAL A 126 0.98 2.31 -3.12
CA VAL A 126 -0.08 2.72 -2.20
C VAL A 126 -1.43 2.33 -2.78
N ILE A 127 -2.26 1.73 -1.94
CA ILE A 127 -3.65 1.42 -2.22
C ILE A 127 -4.50 2.46 -1.48
N THR A 128 -5.31 3.20 -2.23
CA THR A 128 -6.21 4.24 -1.69
C THR A 128 -7.57 4.17 -2.36
N LEU A 129 -8.63 4.57 -1.64
CA LEU A 129 -9.94 4.76 -2.26
C LEU A 129 -9.97 6.11 -3.00
N LYS A 130 -10.35 6.09 -4.27
CA LYS A 130 -10.55 7.29 -5.10
C LYS A 130 -11.81 7.12 -5.92
N ASN A 131 -12.73 8.07 -5.83
CA ASN A 131 -14.01 8.05 -6.56
C ASN A 131 -14.81 6.75 -6.35
N GLY A 132 -14.80 6.21 -5.13
CA GLY A 132 -15.55 5.01 -4.76
C GLY A 132 -14.90 3.68 -5.17
N ILE A 133 -13.70 3.70 -5.76
CA ILE A 133 -12.96 2.48 -6.12
C ILE A 133 -11.56 2.51 -5.50
N TYR A 134 -11.06 1.35 -5.06
CA TYR A 134 -9.67 1.23 -4.66
C TYR A 134 -8.78 1.25 -5.89
N ILE A 135 -7.72 2.04 -5.84
CA ILE A 135 -6.73 2.16 -6.91
C ILE A 135 -5.34 1.84 -6.37
N TRP A 136 -4.45 1.48 -7.28
CA TRP A 136 -3.03 1.32 -7.03
C TRP A 136 -2.28 2.57 -7.50
N ILE A 137 -1.44 3.13 -6.64
CA ILE A 137 -0.49 4.19 -6.97
C ILE A 137 0.89 3.55 -6.92
N HIS A 138 1.49 3.40 -8.10
CA HIS A 138 2.78 2.74 -8.25
C HIS A 138 3.91 3.70 -7.85
N GLN A 139 4.83 3.24 -6.99
CA GLN A 139 5.89 4.11 -6.43
C GLN A 139 7.32 3.74 -6.87
N SER A 140 7.50 2.62 -7.57
CA SER A 140 8.82 2.10 -7.93
C SER A 140 8.69 0.87 -8.83
N ASP A 141 9.63 0.75 -9.76
CA ASP A 141 9.80 -0.34 -10.74
C ASP A 141 9.72 -1.77 -10.16
#